data_AF-A0A3C0TIF0-F1
#
_entry.id   AF-A0A3C0TIF0-F1
#
_cell.length_a   1.000
_cell.length_b   1.000
_cell.length_c   1.000
_cell.angle_alpha   90.00
_cell.angle_beta   90.00
_cell.angle_gamma   90.00
#
_symmetry.space_group_name_H-M   'P 1'
#
loop_
_entity.id
_entity.type
_entity.pdbx_description
1 polymer ?
#
loop_
_entity_poly.entity_id
_entity_poly.type
_entity_poly.pdbx_seq_one_letter_code
_entity_poly.pdbx_strand_id
1 'polypeptide(L)'
;VYLAQFFRIISQENSPDIYEMAKASEYYVGAVHENEPDNGEKLGNILLERGCRKIGMIGWEQGDATWLGRWEGYQKAVDNWNAAHADDPAELTEPQYAGTSAEGGSKAAEALMSANADLDALVPAGGGGEPLEGTLTAVERAGKVGQIKVVSTDFRDDLETRLKDGSITAESGGHYCDPLFAFMMVYNAIKGNYKDFAGNFNEILYPYLFVDSPDAYADYDKYFVQKSPYTDEELKEMAGLDFNALSEKAAALSIEDAKARSGS
;
A
#
# COMPACT_ATOMS: atom_id res chain seq x y z
N VAL A 1 14.40 -1.72 27.79
CA VAL A 1 13.68 -2.42 26.69
C VAL A 1 13.27 -1.35 25.72
N TYR A 2 13.45 -1.52 24.41
CA TYR A 2 13.03 -0.53 23.41
C TYR A 2 11.94 -1.13 22.52
N LEU A 3 10.99 -0.31 22.09
CA LEU A 3 9.85 -0.71 21.28
C LEU A 3 9.77 0.16 20.02
N ALA A 4 9.53 -0.46 18.87
CA ALA A 4 9.10 0.21 17.66
C ALA A 4 7.84 -0.46 17.12
N GLN A 5 6.99 0.33 16.48
CA GLN A 5 5.78 -0.14 15.81
C GLN A 5 6.04 -0.27 14.30
N PHE A 6 5.36 -1.20 13.62
CA PHE A 6 5.38 -1.30 12.16
C PHE A 6 3.98 -1.53 11.54
N PHE A 7 3.82 -1.27 10.23
CA PHE A 7 2.58 -1.29 9.44
C PHE A 7 1.53 -0.23 9.80
N ARG A 8 1.04 -0.25 11.05
CA ARG A 8 0.02 0.69 11.51
C ARG A 8 0.65 1.71 12.43
N ILE A 9 0.22 2.96 12.36
CA ILE A 9 0.64 4.01 13.27
C ILE A 9 -0.42 4.28 14.35
N ILE A 10 0.01 4.63 15.56
CA ILE A 10 -0.88 5.21 16.57
C ILE A 10 -1.36 6.58 16.04
N SER A 11 -2.66 6.70 15.77
CA SER A 11 -3.23 7.95 15.26
C SER A 11 -3.17 9.06 16.31
N GLN A 12 -2.55 10.19 15.96
CA GLN A 12 -2.55 11.39 16.78
C GLN A 12 -3.97 11.96 17.00
N GLU A 13 -4.83 11.85 15.99
CA GLU A 13 -6.19 12.38 16.02
C GLU A 13 -7.19 11.40 16.65
N ASN A 14 -7.16 10.13 16.24
CA ASN A 14 -8.14 9.12 16.66
C ASN A 14 -7.72 8.41 17.97
N SER A 15 -6.47 8.55 18.41
CA SER A 15 -5.95 7.94 19.63
C SER A 15 -4.97 8.86 20.38
N PRO A 16 -5.36 10.11 20.67
CA PRO A 16 -4.46 11.14 21.21
C PRO A 16 -3.81 10.74 22.53
N ASP A 17 -4.55 10.05 23.41
CA ASP A 17 -4.01 9.62 24.70
C ASP A 17 -2.90 8.57 24.54
N ILE A 18 -3.08 7.61 23.62
CA ILE A 18 -2.07 6.57 23.33
C ILE A 18 -0.88 7.21 22.62
N TYR A 19 -1.12 8.17 21.72
CA TYR A 19 -0.08 8.90 21.02
C TYR A 19 0.81 9.69 21.98
N GLU A 20 0.22 10.42 22.94
CA GLU A 20 0.97 11.16 23.96
C GLU A 20 1.68 10.23 24.95
N MET A 21 1.08 9.07 25.29
CA MET A 21 1.79 8.03 26.06
C MET A 21 3.02 7.49 25.33
N ALA A 22 2.91 7.26 24.02
CA ALA A 22 4.02 6.82 23.19
C ALA A 22 5.13 7.89 23.14
N LYS A 23 4.77 9.17 22.91
CA LYS A 23 5.72 10.30 22.92
C LYS A 23 6.42 10.50 24.25
N ALA A 24 5.72 10.34 25.37
CA ALA A 24 6.30 10.53 26.68
C ALA A 24 7.27 9.40 27.09
N SER A 25 7.29 8.28 26.37
CA SER A 25 8.07 7.10 26.71
C SER A 25 9.55 7.25 26.35
N GLU A 26 10.44 6.99 27.30
CA GLU A 26 11.88 6.86 27.05
C GLU A 26 12.24 5.56 26.29
N TYR A 27 11.25 4.69 26.06
CA TYR A 27 11.44 3.35 25.48
C TYR A 27 10.76 3.17 24.13
N TYR A 28 9.87 4.07 23.73
CA TYR A 28 9.23 4.03 22.42
C TYR A 28 10.13 4.73 21.41
N VAL A 29 10.76 3.96 20.54
CA VAL A 29 11.71 4.46 19.55
C VAL A 29 10.98 5.19 18.43
N GLY A 30 9.80 4.70 18.03
CA GLY A 30 9.00 5.27 16.96
C GLY A 30 8.17 4.25 16.18
N ALA A 31 7.69 4.64 15.01
CA ALA A 31 6.93 3.82 14.09
C ALA A 31 7.56 3.79 12.70
N VAL A 32 7.41 2.66 12.01
CA VAL A 32 7.60 2.54 10.57
C VAL A 32 6.25 2.21 9.96
N HIS A 33 5.82 2.89 8.93
CA HIS A 33 4.58 2.52 8.25
C HIS A 33 4.52 3.12 6.87
N GLU A 34 3.58 2.64 6.09
CA GLU A 34 3.33 3.12 4.76
C GLU A 34 2.47 4.38 4.74
N ASN A 35 2.50 5.08 3.60
CA ASN A 35 1.64 6.22 3.34
C ASN A 35 0.40 5.77 2.56
N GLU A 36 -0.68 5.50 3.29
CA GLU A 36 -1.92 4.98 2.70
C GLU A 36 -2.63 5.97 1.76
N PRO A 37 -2.68 7.28 2.04
CA PRO A 37 -3.13 8.26 1.04
C PRO A 37 -2.29 8.28 -0.24
N ASP A 38 -0.96 8.24 -0.16
CA ASP A 38 -0.10 8.18 -1.35
C ASP A 38 -0.31 6.88 -2.15
N ASN A 39 -0.53 5.76 -1.45
CA ASN A 39 -0.88 4.48 -2.06
C ASN A 39 -2.16 4.58 -2.90
N GLY A 40 -3.24 5.07 -2.29
CA GLY A 40 -4.52 5.26 -2.96
C GLY A 40 -4.43 6.23 -4.14
N GLU A 41 -3.69 7.33 -3.97
CA GLU A 41 -3.50 8.32 -5.04
C GLU A 41 -2.77 7.72 -6.24
N LYS A 42 -1.70 6.96 -6.02
CA LYS A 42 -0.94 6.30 -7.11
C LYS A 42 -1.75 5.23 -7.83
N LEU A 43 -2.45 4.36 -7.11
CA LEU A 43 -3.33 3.36 -7.74
C LEU A 43 -4.50 4.02 -8.49
N GLY A 44 -5.05 5.11 -7.95
CA GLY A 44 -6.07 5.92 -8.62
C GLY A 44 -5.54 6.52 -9.92
N ASN A 45 -4.35 7.11 -9.91
CA ASN A 45 -3.72 7.65 -11.12
C ASN A 45 -3.46 6.57 -12.17
N ILE A 46 -3.01 5.37 -11.79
CA ILE A 46 -2.85 4.24 -12.72
C ILE A 46 -4.17 3.92 -13.44
N LEU A 47 -5.29 3.90 -12.72
CA LEU A 47 -6.61 3.67 -13.33
C LEU A 47 -7.01 4.80 -14.29
N LEU A 48 -6.82 6.05 -13.87
CA LEU A 48 -7.18 7.25 -14.63
C LEU A 48 -6.37 7.37 -15.93
N GLU A 49 -5.07 7.13 -15.88
CA GLU A 49 -4.18 7.10 -17.04
C GLU A 49 -4.55 5.96 -18.01
N ARG A 50 -5.13 4.87 -17.50
CA ARG A 50 -5.67 3.76 -18.29
C ARG A 50 -7.10 4.00 -18.80
N GLY A 51 -7.63 5.21 -18.65
CA GLY A 51 -8.92 5.63 -19.19
C GLY A 51 -10.13 5.26 -18.33
N CYS A 52 -9.94 4.81 -17.09
CA CYS A 52 -11.07 4.50 -16.20
C CYS A 52 -11.69 5.80 -15.68
N ARG A 53 -13.01 5.96 -15.78
CA ARG A 53 -13.76 7.13 -15.31
C ARG A 53 -14.84 6.77 -14.31
N LYS A 54 -15.33 5.53 -14.29
CA LYS A 54 -16.30 5.03 -13.31
C LYS A 54 -15.65 3.96 -12.45
N ILE A 55 -15.23 4.34 -11.25
CA ILE A 55 -14.40 3.51 -10.36
C ILE A 55 -15.23 3.10 -9.12
N GLY A 56 -15.42 1.79 -8.95
CA GLY A 56 -16.16 1.22 -7.83
C GLY A 56 -15.26 0.88 -6.64
N MET A 57 -15.63 1.34 -5.45
CA MET A 57 -14.86 1.16 -4.21
C MET A 57 -15.44 0.03 -3.35
N ILE A 58 -14.60 -0.91 -2.94
CA ILE A 58 -14.97 -2.03 -2.06
C ILE A 58 -14.10 -1.97 -0.80
N GLY A 59 -14.68 -1.49 0.29
CA GLY A 59 -14.00 -1.30 1.58
C GLY A 59 -14.01 -2.56 2.44
N TRP A 60 -13.14 -2.61 3.46
CA TRP A 60 -13.21 -3.62 4.52
C TRP A 60 -14.37 -3.32 5.48
N GLU A 61 -14.05 -2.86 6.68
CA GLU A 61 -15.01 -2.49 7.72
C GLU A 61 -15.14 -0.97 7.79
N GLN A 62 -16.32 -0.50 8.18
CA GLN A 62 -16.53 0.92 8.41
C GLN A 62 -15.63 1.41 9.56
N GLY A 63 -14.89 2.49 9.32
CA GLY A 63 -13.97 3.07 10.30
C GLY A 63 -12.57 2.43 10.31
N ASP A 64 -12.25 1.49 9.42
CA ASP A 64 -10.89 0.98 9.28
C ASP A 64 -9.96 2.10 8.77
N ALA A 65 -8.98 2.49 9.60
CA ALA A 65 -8.13 3.64 9.33
C ALA A 65 -7.24 3.46 8.08
N THR A 66 -6.77 2.24 7.83
CA THR A 66 -5.95 1.92 6.66
C THR A 66 -6.77 2.11 5.38
N TRP A 67 -7.96 1.51 5.32
CA TRP A 67 -8.87 1.67 4.19
C TRP A 67 -9.26 3.13 3.98
N LEU A 68 -9.60 3.86 5.04
CA LEU A 68 -9.97 5.27 4.94
C LEU A 68 -8.84 6.13 4.38
N GLY A 69 -7.59 5.87 4.78
CA GLY A 69 -6.42 6.55 4.21
C GLY A 69 -6.26 6.27 2.71
N ARG A 70 -6.42 5.00 2.28
CA ARG A 70 -6.41 4.64 0.84
C ARG A 70 -7.52 5.35 0.08
N TRP A 71 -8.74 5.35 0.64
CA TRP A 71 -9.90 5.99 0.01
C TRP A 71 -9.71 7.50 -0.17
N GLU A 72 -9.15 8.19 0.82
CA GLU A 72 -8.75 9.60 0.70
C GLU A 72 -7.78 9.80 -0.48
N GLY A 73 -6.79 8.92 -0.62
CA GLY A 73 -5.87 8.91 -1.75
C GLY A 73 -6.58 8.80 -3.11
N TYR A 74 -7.51 7.85 -3.24
CA TYR A 74 -8.30 7.71 -4.47
C TYR A 74 -9.15 8.95 -4.77
N GLN A 75 -9.81 9.51 -3.75
CA GLN A 75 -10.58 10.76 -3.89
C GLN A 75 -9.69 11.89 -4.40
N LYS A 76 -8.51 12.06 -3.80
CA LYS A 76 -7.52 13.05 -4.21
C LYS A 76 -7.06 12.86 -5.66
N ALA A 77 -6.82 11.63 -6.11
CA ALA A 77 -6.47 11.35 -7.51
C ALA A 77 -7.58 11.81 -8.47
N VAL A 78 -8.84 11.51 -8.16
CA VAL A 78 -9.99 11.92 -8.99
C VAL A 78 -10.20 13.44 -8.95
N ASP A 79 -10.07 14.07 -7.80
CA ASP A 79 -10.19 15.53 -7.67
C ASP A 79 -9.11 16.24 -8.50
N ASN A 80 -7.86 15.79 -8.39
CA ASN A 80 -6.75 16.31 -9.17
C ASN A 80 -6.95 16.10 -10.67
N TRP A 81 -7.41 14.91 -11.07
CA TRP A 81 -7.73 14.61 -12.46
C TRP A 81 -8.81 15.53 -13.01
N ASN A 82 -9.93 15.67 -12.29
CA ASN A 82 -11.07 16.48 -12.71
C ASN A 82 -10.73 17.98 -12.77
N ALA A 83 -9.84 18.46 -11.88
CA ALA A 83 -9.32 19.82 -11.94
C ALA A 83 -8.47 20.06 -13.21
N ALA A 84 -7.72 19.04 -13.66
CA ALA A 84 -6.88 19.12 -14.85
C ALA A 84 -7.62 18.78 -16.17
N HIS A 85 -8.70 17.99 -16.12
CA HIS A 85 -9.43 17.44 -17.27
C HIS A 85 -10.94 17.69 -17.14
N ALA A 86 -11.34 18.95 -17.21
CA ALA A 86 -12.74 19.34 -17.02
C ALA A 86 -13.72 18.75 -18.07
N ASP A 87 -13.22 18.30 -19.22
CA ASP A 87 -13.97 17.67 -20.31
C ASP A 87 -13.99 16.13 -20.26
N ASP A 88 -13.25 15.52 -19.34
CA ASP A 88 -13.14 14.07 -19.16
C ASP A 88 -13.18 13.67 -17.66
N PRO A 89 -14.31 13.94 -16.97
CA PRO A 89 -14.39 13.74 -15.53
C PRO A 89 -14.45 12.27 -15.14
N ALA A 90 -13.77 11.94 -14.04
CA ALA A 90 -13.85 10.67 -13.35
C ALA A 90 -14.73 10.78 -12.09
N GLU A 91 -15.29 9.65 -11.68
CA GLU A 91 -16.16 9.49 -10.53
C GLU A 91 -15.79 8.23 -9.75
N LEU A 92 -15.83 8.34 -8.42
CA LEU A 92 -15.69 7.25 -7.47
C LEU A 92 -17.05 6.97 -6.84
N THR A 93 -17.38 5.70 -6.64
CA THR A 93 -18.51 5.34 -5.79
C THR A 93 -18.18 5.55 -4.33
N GLU A 94 -19.21 5.75 -3.51
CA GLU A 94 -19.10 5.47 -2.08
C GLU A 94 -18.66 4.00 -1.86
N PRO A 95 -17.84 3.71 -0.83
CA PRO A 95 -17.42 2.37 -0.51
C PRO A 95 -18.59 1.41 -0.22
N GLN A 96 -18.59 0.26 -0.90
CA GLN A 96 -19.36 -0.90 -0.47
C GLN A 96 -18.51 -1.69 0.54
N TYR A 97 -18.91 -1.69 1.82
CA TYR A 97 -18.17 -2.39 2.87
C TYR A 97 -18.44 -3.91 2.80
N ALA A 98 -17.41 -4.66 2.44
CA ALA A 98 -17.42 -6.10 2.23
C ALA A 98 -16.89 -6.90 3.44
N GLY A 99 -16.43 -6.22 4.48
CA GLY A 99 -15.65 -6.84 5.55
C GLY A 99 -14.37 -7.47 5.01
N THR A 100 -13.89 -8.55 5.63
CA THR A 100 -12.62 -9.21 5.27
C THR A 100 -12.82 -10.57 4.59
N SER A 101 -13.96 -10.80 3.92
CA SER A 101 -14.33 -12.10 3.34
C SER A 101 -14.45 -12.11 1.81
N ALA A 102 -14.23 -13.27 1.18
CA ALA A 102 -14.43 -13.43 -0.27
C ALA A 102 -15.90 -13.28 -0.65
N GLU A 103 -16.81 -13.80 0.17
CA GLU A 103 -18.25 -13.67 -0.08
C GLU A 103 -18.69 -12.21 -0.09
N GLY A 104 -18.18 -11.41 0.85
CA GLY A 104 -18.42 -9.97 0.90
C GLY A 104 -17.89 -9.25 -0.34
N GLY A 105 -16.65 -9.55 -0.74
CA GLY A 105 -16.03 -8.98 -1.95
C GLY A 105 -16.82 -9.31 -3.21
N SER A 106 -17.24 -10.57 -3.39
CA SER A 106 -18.06 -11.00 -4.53
C SER A 106 -19.38 -10.25 -4.59
N LYS A 107 -20.10 -10.17 -3.45
CA LYS A 107 -21.39 -9.45 -3.38
C LYS A 107 -21.26 -7.97 -3.68
N ALA A 108 -20.22 -7.32 -3.15
CA ALA A 108 -19.96 -5.90 -3.41
C ALA A 108 -19.64 -5.66 -4.89
N ALA A 109 -18.77 -6.47 -5.49
CA ALA A 109 -18.44 -6.40 -6.91
C ALA A 109 -19.67 -6.61 -7.80
N GLU A 110 -20.49 -7.62 -7.51
CA GLU A 110 -21.75 -7.88 -8.23
C GLU A 110 -22.72 -6.71 -8.14
N ALA A 111 -22.88 -6.13 -6.95
CA ALA A 111 -23.75 -4.98 -6.73
C ALA A 111 -23.30 -3.76 -7.54
N LEU A 112 -22.00 -3.44 -7.50
CA LEU A 112 -21.41 -2.33 -8.27
C LEU A 112 -21.57 -2.53 -9.78
N MET A 113 -21.22 -3.73 -10.28
CA MET A 113 -21.36 -4.07 -11.71
C MET A 113 -22.82 -4.10 -12.18
N SER A 114 -23.77 -4.40 -11.30
CA SER A 114 -25.20 -4.40 -11.61
C SER A 114 -25.79 -2.98 -11.57
N ALA A 115 -25.30 -2.14 -10.67
CA ALA A 115 -25.74 -0.76 -10.52
C ALA A 115 -25.21 0.15 -11.65
N ASN A 116 -24.04 -0.16 -12.20
CA ASN A 116 -23.44 0.59 -13.29
C ASN A 116 -22.96 -0.35 -14.41
N ALA A 117 -23.67 -0.33 -15.55
CA ALA A 117 -23.32 -1.13 -16.73
C ALA A 117 -21.99 -0.68 -17.38
N ASP A 118 -21.66 0.60 -17.23
CA ASP A 118 -20.47 1.26 -17.79
C ASP A 118 -19.37 1.43 -16.72
N LEU A 119 -19.32 0.53 -15.73
CA LEU A 119 -18.27 0.53 -14.72
C LEU A 119 -16.92 0.16 -15.34
N ASP A 120 -15.91 1.00 -15.14
CA ASP A 120 -14.58 0.79 -15.74
C ASP A 120 -13.64 0.02 -14.82
N ALA A 121 -13.76 0.23 -13.50
CA ALA A 121 -12.82 -0.35 -12.54
C ALA A 121 -13.46 -0.72 -11.20
N LEU A 122 -12.83 -1.67 -10.51
CA LEU A 122 -13.11 -2.04 -9.13
C LEU A 122 -11.83 -1.98 -8.29
N VAL A 123 -11.98 -1.47 -7.07
CA VAL A 123 -10.90 -1.30 -6.10
C VAL A 123 -11.30 -1.97 -4.78
N PRO A 124 -10.96 -3.25 -4.59
CA PRO A 124 -10.99 -3.87 -3.27
C PRO A 124 -9.88 -3.29 -2.37
N ALA A 125 -10.22 -3.12 -1.09
CA ALA A 125 -9.38 -2.44 -0.09
C ALA A 125 -7.97 -3.02 0.06
N GLY A 126 -7.78 -4.33 -0.17
CA GLY A 126 -6.48 -5.01 -0.11
C GLY A 126 -6.62 -6.53 -0.30
N GLY A 127 -5.49 -7.18 -0.59
CA GLY A 127 -5.35 -8.59 -0.94
C GLY A 127 -4.96 -9.48 0.24
N GLY A 128 -4.53 -8.91 1.36
CA GLY A 128 -4.37 -9.60 2.65
C GLY A 128 -5.70 -10.04 3.27
N GLY A 129 -6.82 -9.56 2.73
CA GLY A 129 -8.16 -10.10 2.97
C GLY A 129 -8.67 -10.86 1.76
N GLU A 130 -9.61 -11.77 1.99
CA GLU A 130 -10.34 -12.46 0.91
C GLU A 130 -11.22 -11.57 -0.01
N PRO A 131 -11.54 -10.26 0.24
CA PRO A 131 -12.40 -9.49 -0.67
C PRO A 131 -11.87 -9.35 -2.10
N LEU A 132 -10.56 -9.29 -2.30
CA LEU A 132 -9.96 -9.27 -3.64
C LEU A 132 -10.31 -10.56 -4.39
N GLU A 133 -10.16 -11.73 -3.76
CA GLU A 133 -10.52 -13.02 -4.36
C GLU A 133 -11.99 -13.09 -4.77
N GLY A 134 -12.87 -12.60 -3.88
CA GLY A 134 -14.29 -12.47 -4.16
C GLY A 134 -14.57 -11.57 -5.37
N THR A 135 -13.89 -10.44 -5.43
CA THR A 135 -14.01 -9.45 -6.52
C THR A 135 -13.56 -10.06 -7.85
N LEU A 136 -12.39 -10.68 -7.89
CA LEU A 136 -11.86 -11.34 -9.09
C LEU A 136 -12.81 -12.45 -9.57
N THR A 137 -13.26 -13.32 -8.66
CA THR A 137 -14.22 -14.39 -8.96
C THR A 137 -15.52 -13.84 -9.55
N ALA A 138 -16.03 -12.73 -9.01
CA ALA A 138 -17.24 -12.09 -9.53
C ALA A 138 -17.04 -11.52 -10.94
N VAL A 139 -15.91 -10.85 -11.19
CA VAL A 139 -15.57 -10.29 -12.51
C VAL A 139 -15.38 -11.40 -13.55
N GLU A 140 -14.70 -12.49 -13.19
CA GLU A 140 -14.53 -13.68 -14.02
C GLU A 140 -15.86 -14.33 -14.38
N ARG A 141 -16.71 -14.58 -13.37
CA ARG A 141 -18.02 -15.20 -13.56
C ARG A 141 -18.93 -14.33 -14.43
N ALA A 142 -18.79 -13.01 -14.36
CA ALA A 142 -19.48 -12.07 -15.22
C ALA A 142 -18.91 -11.99 -16.65
N GLY A 143 -17.77 -12.66 -16.93
CA GLY A 143 -17.09 -12.59 -18.22
C GLY A 143 -16.49 -11.20 -18.51
N LYS A 144 -16.18 -10.42 -17.47
CA LYS A 144 -15.73 -9.03 -17.57
C LYS A 144 -14.22 -8.83 -17.36
N VAL A 145 -13.43 -9.91 -17.34
CA VAL A 145 -11.96 -9.85 -17.31
C VAL A 145 -11.46 -8.99 -18.47
N GLY A 146 -10.51 -8.09 -18.18
CA GLY A 146 -9.97 -7.12 -19.14
C GLY A 146 -10.89 -5.95 -19.48
N GLN A 147 -12.20 -6.10 -19.31
CA GLN A 147 -13.20 -5.03 -19.49
C GLN A 147 -13.31 -4.17 -18.23
N ILE A 148 -13.40 -4.81 -17.06
CA ILE A 148 -13.28 -4.12 -15.76
C ILE A 148 -11.85 -4.25 -15.29
N LYS A 149 -11.22 -3.09 -15.04
CA LYS A 149 -9.90 -3.03 -14.41
C LYS A 149 -10.02 -3.31 -12.92
N VAL A 150 -9.04 -4.02 -12.36
CA VAL A 150 -9.00 -4.31 -10.92
C VAL A 150 -7.63 -3.89 -10.40
N VAL A 151 -7.61 -3.01 -9.42
CA VAL A 151 -6.39 -2.67 -8.68
C VAL A 151 -6.59 -2.92 -7.20
N SER A 152 -5.53 -3.32 -6.51
CA SER A 152 -5.56 -3.63 -5.08
C SER A 152 -4.20 -3.36 -4.44
N THR A 153 -4.14 -3.47 -3.13
CA THR A 153 -2.88 -3.55 -2.38
C THR A 153 -2.64 -4.98 -1.92
N ASP A 154 -1.39 -5.34 -1.62
CA ASP A 154 -0.87 -6.67 -1.24
C ASP A 154 -0.60 -7.59 -2.44
N PHE A 155 0.69 -7.75 -2.79
CA PHE A 155 1.11 -8.60 -3.90
C PHE A 155 0.75 -10.07 -3.67
N ARG A 156 0.09 -10.65 -4.67
CA ARG A 156 -0.29 -12.06 -4.68
C ARG A 156 0.80 -12.95 -5.30
N ASP A 157 0.80 -14.22 -4.88
CA ASP A 157 1.66 -15.26 -5.47
C ASP A 157 1.38 -15.50 -6.96
N ASP A 158 0.13 -15.29 -7.40
CA ASP A 158 -0.30 -15.47 -8.79
C ASP A 158 -0.33 -14.16 -9.61
N LEU A 159 0.18 -13.04 -9.06
CA LEU A 159 0.10 -11.71 -9.66
C LEU A 159 0.62 -11.67 -11.11
N GLU A 160 1.72 -12.36 -11.42
CA GLU A 160 2.24 -12.44 -12.80
C GLU A 160 1.21 -12.98 -13.79
N THR A 161 0.49 -14.04 -13.39
CA THR A 161 -0.52 -14.69 -14.25
C THR A 161 -1.72 -13.76 -14.43
N ARG A 162 -2.15 -13.12 -13.34
CA ARG A 162 -3.29 -12.19 -13.30
C ARG A 162 -3.05 -10.91 -14.13
N LEU A 163 -1.80 -10.42 -14.15
CA LEU A 163 -1.40 -9.31 -15.01
C LEU A 163 -1.40 -9.71 -16.49
N LYS A 164 -0.96 -10.94 -16.81
CA LYS A 164 -0.92 -11.44 -18.20
C LYS A 164 -2.31 -11.73 -18.76
N ASP A 165 -3.22 -12.26 -17.96
CA ASP A 165 -4.60 -12.54 -18.39
C ASP A 165 -5.53 -11.31 -18.28
N GLY A 166 -5.08 -10.24 -17.60
CA GLY A 166 -5.78 -8.98 -17.47
C GLY A 166 -6.88 -8.98 -16.40
N SER A 167 -6.92 -9.99 -15.52
CA SER A 167 -7.81 -10.02 -14.36
C SER A 167 -7.37 -9.06 -13.25
N ILE A 168 -6.07 -8.73 -13.17
CA ILE A 168 -5.53 -7.64 -12.36
C ILE A 168 -4.83 -6.64 -13.27
N THR A 169 -5.06 -5.36 -12.99
CA THR A 169 -4.51 -4.22 -13.73
C THR A 169 -3.21 -3.72 -13.09
N ALA A 170 -3.19 -3.61 -11.76
CA ALA A 170 -2.02 -3.27 -10.98
C ALA A 170 -2.23 -3.68 -9.52
N GLU A 171 -1.15 -3.97 -8.81
CA GLU A 171 -1.16 -4.02 -7.35
C GLU A 171 -0.09 -3.09 -6.78
N SER A 172 -0.29 -2.67 -5.54
CA SER A 172 0.76 -2.11 -4.69
C SER A 172 1.13 -3.10 -3.58
N GLY A 173 2.37 -3.03 -3.08
CA GLY A 173 2.84 -4.01 -2.09
C GLY A 173 4.25 -3.71 -1.57
N GLY A 174 4.95 -4.75 -1.11
CA GLY A 174 6.36 -4.64 -0.70
C GLY A 174 6.63 -4.11 0.71
N HIS A 175 5.59 -3.84 1.49
CA HIS A 175 5.66 -3.38 2.88
C HIS A 175 6.23 -4.40 3.87
N TYR A 176 6.51 -5.63 3.45
CA TYR A 176 7.20 -6.63 4.27
C TYR A 176 8.59 -6.19 4.77
N CYS A 177 9.13 -5.07 4.27
CA CYS A 177 10.35 -4.45 4.76
C CYS A 177 10.13 -3.51 5.96
N ASP A 178 8.91 -3.12 6.32
CA ASP A 178 8.67 -2.31 7.52
C ASP A 178 9.28 -2.91 8.79
N PRO A 179 9.16 -4.23 9.06
CA PRO A 179 9.80 -4.87 10.20
C PRO A 179 11.33 -4.77 10.17
N LEU A 180 11.96 -4.70 8.99
CA LEU A 180 13.41 -4.52 8.87
C LEU A 180 13.82 -3.13 9.41
N PHE A 181 13.14 -2.07 8.97
CA PHE A 181 13.46 -0.71 9.43
C PHE A 181 13.12 -0.52 10.91
N ALA A 182 11.99 -1.08 11.38
CA ALA A 182 11.64 -1.08 12.78
C ALA A 182 12.68 -1.84 13.63
N PHE A 183 13.20 -2.97 13.12
CA PHE A 183 14.31 -3.68 13.75
C PHE A 183 15.57 -2.82 13.81
N MET A 184 15.94 -2.14 12.72
CA MET A 184 17.13 -1.27 12.69
C MET A 184 17.01 -0.10 13.68
N MET A 185 15.82 0.48 13.84
CA MET A 185 15.55 1.50 14.86
C MET A 185 15.81 0.97 16.28
N VAL A 186 15.25 -0.19 16.63
CA VAL A 186 15.43 -0.82 17.94
C VAL A 186 16.88 -1.25 18.16
N TYR A 187 17.53 -1.82 17.14
CA TYR A 187 18.92 -2.24 17.19
C TYR A 187 19.85 -1.05 17.50
N ASN A 188 19.68 0.07 16.78
CA ASN A 188 20.47 1.28 17.00
C ASN A 188 20.23 1.92 18.38
N ALA A 189 19.00 1.86 18.90
CA ALA A 189 18.68 2.26 20.27
C ALA A 189 19.43 1.38 21.31
N ILE A 190 19.45 0.05 21.12
CA ILE A 190 20.19 -0.88 21.99
C ILE A 190 21.69 -0.61 21.96
N LYS A 191 22.25 -0.31 20.79
CA LYS A 191 23.67 0.03 20.62
C LYS A 191 24.05 1.37 21.23
N GLY A 192 23.06 2.20 21.59
CA GLY A 192 23.26 3.55 22.10
C GLY A 192 23.56 4.59 21.01
N ASN A 193 23.29 4.26 19.74
CA ASN A 193 23.39 5.20 18.62
C ASN A 193 22.19 6.16 18.61
N TYR A 194 21.01 5.69 18.99
CA TYR A 194 19.79 6.51 19.10
C TYR A 194 19.45 6.75 20.57
N LYS A 195 19.07 7.99 20.90
CA LYS A 195 18.81 8.48 22.27
C LYS A 195 17.70 9.52 22.25
N ASP A 196 17.29 9.96 23.44
CA ASP A 196 16.40 11.11 23.64
C ASP A 196 15.04 10.95 22.95
N PHE A 197 14.43 9.76 23.08
CA PHE A 197 13.13 9.44 22.50
C PHE A 197 11.97 10.19 23.15
N ALA A 198 12.06 10.45 24.46
CA ALA A 198 10.99 11.12 25.19
C ALA A 198 10.75 12.54 24.65
N GLY A 199 9.48 12.85 24.37
CA GLY A 199 9.04 14.07 23.73
C GLY A 199 8.90 13.97 22.20
N ASN A 200 9.37 12.90 21.58
CA ASN A 200 9.37 12.71 20.12
C ASN A 200 8.45 11.56 19.70
N PHE A 201 7.87 11.66 18.51
CA PHE A 201 7.25 10.53 17.80
C PHE A 201 8.04 10.36 16.51
N ASN A 202 9.06 9.50 16.54
CA ASN A 202 9.89 9.28 15.36
C ASN A 202 9.13 8.40 14.37
N GLU A 203 9.10 8.82 13.12
CA GLU A 203 8.33 8.17 12.06
C GLU A 203 9.24 7.92 10.85
N ILE A 204 9.25 6.69 10.37
CA ILE A 204 9.83 6.33 9.08
C ILE A 204 8.68 5.98 8.14
N LEU A 205 8.49 6.81 7.12
CA LEU A 205 7.55 6.51 6.03
C LEU A 205 8.20 5.56 5.04
N TYR A 206 7.59 4.39 4.88
CA TYR A 206 7.98 3.38 3.92
C TYR A 206 7.12 3.47 2.64
N PRO A 207 7.71 3.45 1.45
CA PRO A 207 6.95 3.53 0.21
C PRO A 207 6.35 2.17 -0.17
N TYR A 208 5.12 2.16 -0.67
CA TYR A 208 4.63 1.00 -1.42
C TYR A 208 5.41 0.85 -2.73
N LEU A 209 5.65 -0.41 -3.12
CA LEU A 209 6.03 -0.77 -4.47
C LEU A 209 4.77 -0.87 -5.33
N PHE A 210 4.89 -0.62 -6.63
CA PHE A 210 3.78 -0.72 -7.57
C PHE A 210 4.16 -1.65 -8.72
N VAL A 211 3.30 -2.61 -9.03
CA VAL A 211 3.49 -3.56 -10.12
C VAL A 211 2.24 -3.55 -10.98
N ASP A 212 2.38 -3.04 -12.19
CA ASP A 212 1.26 -2.77 -13.09
C ASP A 212 1.39 -3.47 -14.45
N SER A 213 2.43 -4.28 -14.63
CA SER A 213 2.72 -5.01 -15.86
C SER A 213 3.53 -6.28 -15.57
N PRO A 214 3.49 -7.29 -16.47
CA PRO A 214 4.33 -8.48 -16.34
C PRO A 214 5.83 -8.18 -16.30
N ASP A 215 6.29 -7.14 -17.01
CA ASP A 215 7.69 -6.71 -17.00
C ASP A 215 8.08 -6.09 -15.64
N ALA A 216 7.21 -5.24 -15.07
CA ALA A 216 7.39 -4.73 -13.71
C ALA A 216 7.39 -5.87 -12.67
N TYR A 217 6.53 -6.88 -12.85
CA TYR A 217 6.53 -8.06 -11.99
C TYR A 217 7.85 -8.85 -12.11
N ALA A 218 8.39 -9.02 -13.32
CA ALA A 218 9.64 -9.74 -13.51
C ALA A 218 10.82 -9.05 -12.81
N ASP A 219 10.85 -7.71 -12.81
CA ASP A 219 11.81 -6.95 -12.00
C ASP A 219 11.54 -7.13 -10.49
N TYR A 220 10.29 -7.01 -10.03
CA TYR A 220 9.93 -7.27 -8.63
C TYR A 220 10.36 -8.68 -8.17
N ASP A 221 9.99 -9.72 -8.90
CA ASP A 221 10.34 -11.11 -8.60
C ASP A 221 11.86 -11.29 -8.48
N LYS A 222 12.61 -10.76 -9.44
CA LYS A 222 14.06 -10.82 -9.45
C LYS A 222 14.71 -10.09 -8.28
N TYR A 223 14.18 -8.95 -7.85
CA TYR A 223 14.85 -8.06 -6.89
C TYR A 223 14.30 -8.14 -5.45
N PHE A 224 13.10 -8.70 -5.24
CA PHE A 224 12.42 -8.74 -3.95
C PHE A 224 11.97 -10.14 -3.53
N VAL A 225 11.70 -11.05 -4.48
CA VAL A 225 11.22 -12.42 -4.18
C VAL A 225 12.36 -13.44 -4.22
N GLN A 226 13.10 -13.50 -5.32
CA GLN A 226 14.21 -14.43 -5.50
C GLN A 226 15.42 -14.09 -4.63
N LYS A 227 15.49 -12.86 -4.12
CA LYS A 227 16.51 -12.38 -3.18
C LYS A 227 15.95 -11.26 -2.31
N SER A 228 16.62 -11.02 -1.19
CA SER A 228 16.34 -9.85 -0.36
C SER A 228 16.66 -8.55 -1.11
N PRO A 229 15.89 -7.47 -0.88
CA PRO A 229 16.14 -6.17 -1.51
C PRO A 229 17.45 -5.51 -1.04
N TYR A 230 18.04 -6.00 0.06
CA TYR A 230 19.32 -5.56 0.59
C TYR A 230 20.29 -6.73 0.78
N THR A 231 21.58 -6.47 0.52
CA THR A 231 22.67 -7.41 0.78
C THR A 231 23.06 -7.42 2.27
N ASP A 232 23.83 -8.43 2.68
CA ASP A 232 24.37 -8.52 4.04
C ASP A 232 25.24 -7.31 4.41
N GLU A 233 26.01 -6.77 3.46
CA GLU A 233 26.82 -5.58 3.64
C GLU A 233 25.97 -4.34 3.86
N GLU A 234 24.90 -4.17 3.08
CA GLU A 234 23.96 -3.05 3.24
C GLU A 234 23.21 -3.14 4.57
N LEU A 235 22.83 -4.34 5.00
CA LEU A 235 22.21 -4.58 6.31
C LEU A 235 23.16 -4.20 7.46
N LYS A 236 24.45 -4.50 7.34
CA LYS A 236 25.47 -4.08 8.33
C LYS A 236 25.67 -2.56 8.33
N GLU A 237 25.63 -1.92 7.16
CA GLU A 237 25.73 -0.47 7.05
C GLU A 237 24.51 0.21 7.68
N MET A 238 23.29 -0.28 7.38
CA MET A 238 22.04 0.20 7.98
C MET A 238 22.06 0.18 9.50
N ALA A 239 22.72 -0.83 10.09
CA ALA A 239 22.86 -0.98 11.54
C ALA A 239 23.75 0.11 12.20
N GLY A 240 24.37 0.99 11.41
CA GLY A 240 25.14 2.14 11.88
C GLY A 240 24.62 3.51 11.43
N LEU A 241 23.56 3.56 10.63
CA LEU A 241 22.97 4.83 10.16
C LEU A 241 22.31 5.59 11.31
N ASP A 242 22.38 6.92 11.28
CA ASP A 242 21.52 7.75 12.11
C ASP A 242 20.05 7.68 11.66
N PHE A 243 19.13 8.20 12.48
CA PHE A 243 17.70 8.09 12.20
C PHE A 243 17.30 8.71 10.86
N ASN A 244 17.90 9.86 10.50
CA ASN A 244 17.56 10.55 9.25
C ASN A 244 18.06 9.76 8.05
N ALA A 245 19.30 9.27 8.07
CA ALA A 245 19.85 8.47 6.99
C ALA A 245 19.12 7.12 6.84
N LEU A 246 18.67 6.50 7.95
CA LEU A 246 17.83 5.32 7.91
C LEU A 246 16.47 5.62 7.27
N SER A 247 15.87 6.77 7.62
CA SER A 247 14.59 7.23 7.05
C SER A 247 14.69 7.51 5.54
N GLU A 248 15.76 8.17 5.11
CA GLU A 248 16.04 8.43 3.69
C GLU A 248 16.24 7.12 2.91
N LYS A 249 16.97 6.16 3.51
CA LYS A 249 17.16 4.85 2.89
C LYS A 249 15.85 4.05 2.78
N ALA A 250 14.96 4.15 3.77
CA ALA A 250 13.63 3.54 3.70
C ALA A 250 12.79 4.16 2.58
N ALA A 251 12.72 5.49 2.53
CA ALA A 251 11.95 6.24 1.56
C ALA A 251 12.42 6.05 0.11
N ALA A 252 13.69 5.70 -0.09
CA ALA A 252 14.27 5.47 -1.42
C ALA A 252 13.97 4.07 -2.00
N LEU A 253 13.50 3.12 -1.19
CA LEU A 253 13.33 1.75 -1.64
C LEU A 253 12.25 1.66 -2.73
N SER A 254 12.65 1.14 -3.88
CA SER A 254 11.82 0.93 -5.07
C SER A 254 12.38 -0.23 -5.89
N ILE A 255 11.62 -0.67 -6.89
CA ILE A 255 12.09 -1.70 -7.84
C ILE A 255 13.33 -1.18 -8.59
N GLU A 256 13.29 0.08 -8.99
CA GLU A 256 14.36 0.80 -9.67
C GLU A 256 15.61 0.94 -8.80
N ASP A 257 15.45 1.30 -7.51
CA ASP A 257 16.56 1.35 -6.56
C ASP A 257 17.22 -0.02 -6.40
N ALA A 258 16.45 -1.06 -6.10
CA ALA A 258 16.99 -2.40 -5.90
C ALA A 258 17.69 -2.93 -7.16
N LYS A 259 17.15 -2.61 -8.34
CA LYS A 259 17.75 -2.92 -9.64
C LYS A 259 19.07 -2.19 -9.85
N ALA A 260 19.13 -0.90 -9.55
CA ALA A 260 20.34 -0.09 -9.68
C ALA A 260 21.46 -0.58 -8.75
N ARG A 261 21.15 -0.86 -7.48
CA ARG A 261 22.11 -1.37 -6.48
C ARG A 261 22.58 -2.80 -6.76
N SER A 262 21.77 -3.60 -7.43
CA SER A 262 22.16 -4.97 -7.81
C SER A 262 23.08 -5.05 -9.03
N GLY A 263 23.23 -3.95 -9.78
CA GLY A 263 24.11 -3.85 -10.95
C GLY A 263 25.51 -3.31 -10.64
N SER A 264 25.75 -2.89 -9.39
CA SER A 264 27.02 -2.35 -8.89
C SER A 264 27.91 -3.38 -8.21
#